data_AF-A0A090MQZ2-F1
#
_entry.id   AF-A0A090MQZ2-F1
#
_cell.length_a   1.000
_cell.length_b   1.000
_cell.length_c   1.000
_cell.angle_alpha   90.00
_cell.angle_beta   90.00
_cell.angle_gamma   90.00
#
_symmetry.space_group_name_H-M   'P 1'
#
loop_
_entity.id
_entity.type
_entity.pdbx_description
1 polymer ?
#
loop_
_entity_poly.entity_id
_entity_poly.type
_entity_poly.pdbx_seq_one_letter_code
_entity_poly.pdbx_strand_id
1 'polypeptide(L)' 'MKKPLLLPEEQPRKAQRADRAPASGFSLVVDGHYKNEYPDEAAAKIAATELLGRYPMLLIEIYDGAKQTRSKFS' A
#
# COMPACT_ATOMS: atom_id res chain seq x y z
N MET A 1 45.63 0.17 4.76
CA MET A 1 44.47 1.10 4.83
C MET A 1 43.20 0.30 4.56
N LYS A 2 42.46 -0.10 5.61
CA LYS A 2 41.17 -0.80 5.42
C LYS A 2 40.09 0.26 5.20
N LYS A 3 39.48 0.31 4.01
CA LYS A 3 38.32 1.16 3.74
C LYS A 3 37.12 0.58 4.50
N PRO A 4 36.41 1.36 5.35
CA PRO A 4 35.22 0.85 5.99
C PRO A 4 34.13 0.72 4.92
N LEU A 5 33.53 -0.48 4.83
CA LEU A 5 32.33 -0.71 4.05
C LEU A 5 31.20 0.04 4.76
N LEU A 6 30.87 1.23 4.29
CA LEU A 6 29.67 1.95 4.70
C LEU A 6 28.49 1.17 4.11
N LEU A 7 27.88 0.27 4.89
CA LEU A 7 26.56 -0.25 4.54
C LEU A 7 25.62 0.96 4.55
N PRO A 8 24.81 1.18 3.48
CA PRO A 8 23.74 2.16 3.56
C PRO A 8 22.87 1.77 4.75
N GLU A 9 22.62 2.72 5.65
CA GLU A 9 21.60 2.52 6.67
C GLU A 9 20.30 2.25 5.94
N GLU A 10 19.89 0.97 5.91
CA GLU A 10 18.54 0.60 5.53
C GLU A 10 17.65 1.25 6.57
N GLN A 11 17.18 2.47 6.26
CA GLN A 11 16.19 3.16 7.08
C GLN A 11 15.11 2.12 7.37
N PRO A 12 14.81 1.84 8.65
CA PRO A 12 13.76 0.91 8.97
C PRO A 12 12.52 1.45 8.29
N ARG A 13 12.08 0.78 7.20
CA ARG A 13 10.79 1.10 6.59
C ARG A 13 9.85 0.98 7.76
N LYS A 14 9.30 2.11 8.22
CA LYS A 14 8.26 2.10 9.24
C LYS A 14 7.15 1.30 8.61
N ALA A 15 7.14 -0.01 8.87
CA ALA A 15 6.11 -0.90 8.41
C ALA A 15 4.89 -0.44 9.17
N GLN A 16 4.11 0.42 8.52
CA GLN A 16 2.83 0.88 9.02
C GLN A 16 2.05 -0.38 9.35
N ARG A 17 1.55 -0.47 10.59
CA ARG A 17 0.83 -1.67 11.02
C ARG A 17 -0.33 -1.90 10.06
N ALA A 18 -0.44 -3.10 9.51
CA ALA A 18 -1.51 -3.48 8.58
C ALA A 18 -2.92 -3.27 9.18
N ASP A 19 -3.03 -3.17 10.50
CA ASP A 19 -4.29 -2.93 11.21
C ASP A 19 -4.70 -1.45 11.21
N ARG A 20 -3.80 -0.52 10.90
CA ARG A 20 -4.05 0.92 11.02
C ARG A 20 -4.35 1.50 9.65
N ALA A 21 -5.57 2.03 9.51
CA ALA A 21 -5.94 2.82 8.36
C ALA A 21 -5.00 4.04 8.21
N PRO A 22 -4.50 4.33 7.00
CA PRO A 22 -3.69 5.51 6.73
C PRO A 22 -4.45 6.78 7.13
N ALA A 23 -3.76 7.73 7.77
CA ALA A 23 -4.35 9.03 8.09
C ALA A 23 -4.47 9.94 6.86
N SER A 24 -3.75 9.63 5.78
CA SER A 24 -3.70 10.39 4.53
C SER A 24 -3.24 9.49 3.38
N GLY A 25 -3.51 9.88 2.14
CA GLY A 25 -3.18 9.10 0.95
C GLY A 25 -4.20 7.98 0.69
N PHE A 26 -3.79 6.98 -0.07
CA PHE A 26 -4.64 5.86 -0.48
C PHE A 26 -4.05 4.54 0.01
N SER A 27 -4.87 3.54 0.28
CA SER A 27 -4.39 2.19 0.57
C SER A 27 -5.21 1.16 -0.18
N LEU A 28 -4.56 0.10 -0.63
CA LEU A 28 -5.29 -1.09 -1.06
C LEU A 28 -5.82 -1.84 0.15
N VAL A 29 -7.05 -2.28 0.05
CA VAL A 29 -7.68 -3.22 0.97
C VAL A 29 -7.92 -4.50 0.18
N VAL A 30 -7.30 -5.58 0.60
CA VAL A 30 -7.42 -6.89 -0.05
C VAL A 30 -8.04 -7.85 0.93
N ASP A 31 -9.20 -8.41 0.59
CA ASP A 31 -9.99 -9.30 1.46
C ASP A 31 -10.18 -8.71 2.87
N GLY A 32 -10.49 -7.41 2.93
CA GLY A 32 -10.72 -6.67 4.18
C GLY A 32 -9.47 -6.19 4.92
N HIS A 33 -8.26 -6.50 4.43
CA HIS A 33 -7.01 -6.13 5.10
C HIS A 33 -6.29 -4.99 4.35
N TYR A 34 -5.87 -3.96 5.08
CA TYR A 34 -5.04 -2.90 4.51
C TYR A 34 -3.67 -3.46 4.11
N LYS A 35 -3.20 -3.05 2.94
CA LYS A 35 -1.93 -3.45 2.35
C LYS A 35 -1.06 -2.21 2.16
N ASN A 36 -0.52 -2.03 0.94
CA ASN A 36 0.35 -0.93 0.61
C ASN A 36 -0.41 0.40 0.56
N GLU A 37 0.28 1.43 1.03
CA GLU A 37 -0.13 2.82 0.90
C GLU A 37 0.43 3.41 -0.39
N TYR A 38 -0.36 4.28 -1.01
CA TYR A 38 -0.05 5.00 -2.23
C TYR A 38 -0.29 6.49 -2.00
N PRO A 39 0.57 7.36 -2.57
CA PRO A 39 0.38 8.79 -2.46
C PRO A 39 -0.89 9.26 -3.21
N ASP A 40 -1.23 8.58 -4.32
CA ASP A 40 -2.29 8.99 -5.23
C ASP A 40 -3.29 7.87 -5.52
N GLU A 41 -4.54 8.25 -5.79
CA GLU A 41 -5.60 7.32 -6.15
C GLU A 41 -5.26 6.54 -7.43
N ALA A 42 -4.67 7.23 -8.41
CA ALA A 42 -4.25 6.62 -9.66
C ALA A 42 -3.21 5.51 -9.44
N ALA A 43 -2.24 5.75 -8.56
CA ALA A 43 -1.23 4.74 -8.21
C ALA A 43 -1.86 3.52 -7.53
N ALA A 44 -2.82 3.76 -6.61
CA ALA A 44 -3.58 2.67 -5.99
C ALA A 44 -4.40 1.87 -7.02
N LYS A 45 -5.03 2.53 -8.00
CA LYS A 45 -5.81 1.88 -9.07
C LYS A 45 -4.96 1.04 -10.01
N ILE A 46 -3.77 1.52 -10.39
CA ILE A 46 -2.83 0.76 -11.23
C ILE A 46 -2.44 -0.52 -10.50
N ALA A 47 -2.03 -0.41 -9.24
CA ALA A 47 -1.66 -1.56 -8.43
C ALA A 47 -2.84 -2.52 -8.19
N ALA A 48 -4.07 -2.00 -8.00
CA ALA A 48 -5.28 -2.82 -7.93
C ALA A 48 -5.50 -3.63 -9.22
N THR A 49 -5.33 -2.98 -10.37
CA THR A 49 -5.49 -3.60 -11.69
C THR A 49 -4.46 -4.72 -11.91
N GLU A 50 -3.20 -4.45 -11.61
CA GLU A 50 -2.12 -5.45 -11.71
C GLU A 50 -2.38 -6.64 -10.79
N LEU A 51 -2.83 -6.39 -9.56
CA LEU A 51 -3.11 -7.43 -8.59
C LEU A 51 -4.30 -8.30 -9.01
N LEU A 52 -5.39 -7.67 -9.48
CA LEU A 52 -6.57 -8.38 -9.95
C LEU A 52 -6.28 -9.19 -11.23
N GLY A 53 -5.45 -8.65 -12.12
CA GLY A 53 -5.00 -9.36 -13.32
C GLY A 53 -4.22 -10.63 -12.98
N ARG A 54 -3.48 -10.63 -11.86
CA ARG A 54 -2.74 -11.81 -11.38
C ARG A 54 -3.60 -12.76 -10.56
N TYR A 55 -4.55 -12.22 -9.80
CA TYR A 55 -5.41 -12.97 -8.88
C TYR A 55 -6.86 -12.48 -8.99
N PRO A 56 -7.62 -12.95 -9.99
CA PRO A 56 -8.98 -12.47 -10.25
C PRO A 56 -10.00 -12.83 -9.17
N MET A 57 -9.62 -13.70 -8.21
CA MET A 57 -10.46 -14.12 -7.09
C MET A 57 -10.41 -13.17 -5.87
N LEU A 58 -9.52 -12.18 -5.86
CA LEU A 58 -9.35 -11.28 -4.72
C LEU A 58 -10.43 -10.20 -4.70
N LEU A 59 -10.96 -9.89 -3.51
CA LEU A 59 -11.78 -8.70 -3.32
C LEU A 59 -10.86 -7.50 -3.04
N ILE A 60 -10.79 -6.58 -3.98
CA ILE A 60 -9.96 -5.37 -3.87
C ILE A 60 -10.85 -4.14 -3.64
N GLU A 61 -10.51 -3.36 -2.63
CA GLU A 61 -11.08 -2.03 -2.39
C GLU A 61 -9.94 -1.02 -2.27
N ILE A 62 -10.23 0.24 -2.58
CA ILE A 62 -9.32 1.36 -2.38
C ILE A 62 -9.86 2.18 -1.21
N TYR A 63 -9.03 2.35 -0.19
CA TYR A 63 -9.29 3.23 0.93
C TYR A 63 -8.71 4.61 0.64
N ASP A 64 -9.55 5.64 0.73
CA ASP A 64 -9.15 7.04 0.74
C ASP A 64 -8.95 7.46 2.21
N GLY A 65 -7.71 7.71 2.61
CA GLY A 65 -7.37 8.10 3.97
C GLY A 65 -7.82 9.53 4.31
N ALA A 66 -7.93 10.42 3.32
CA ALA A 66 -8.40 11.79 3.55
C ALA A 66 -9.91 11.83 3.83
N LYS A 67 -10.69 11.00 3.11
CA LYS A 67 -12.14 10.89 3.33
C LYS A 67 -12.52 9.80 4.33
N GLN A 68 -11.57 8.95 4.70
CA GLN A 68 -11.78 7.74 5.50
C GLN A 68 -12.82 6.78 4.91
N THR A 69 -12.96 6.76 3.59
CA THR A 69 -13.95 5.94 2.87
C THR A 69 -13.28 4.82 2.09
N ARG A 70 -13.95 3.67 1.99
CA ARG A 70 -13.56 2.55 1.11
C ARG A 70 -14.45 2.52 -0.12
N SER A 71 -13.84 2.34 -1.27
CA SER A 71 -14.53 2.18 -2.56
C SER A 71 -14.13 0.86 -3.18
N LYS A 72 -15.10 0.02 -3.53
CA LYS A 72 -14.82 -1.23 -4.24
C LYS A 72 -14.15 -0.93 -5.57
N PHE A 73 -13.08 -1.66 -5.86
CA PHE A 73 -12.43 -1.64 -7.17
C PHE A 73 -13.13 -2.71 -8.01
N SER A 74 -14.07 -2.29 -8.87
CA SER A 74 -14.82 -3.17 -9.78
C SER A 74 -14.27 -3.12 -11.19
#